data_AF-A0A9X9PSN3-F1
#
_entry.id   AF-A0A9X9PSN3-F1
#
_cell.length_a   1.000
_cell.length_b   1.000
_cell.length_c   1.000
_cell.angle_alpha   90.00
_cell.angle_beta   90.00
_cell.angle_gamma   90.00
#
_symmetry.space_group_name_H-M   'P 1'
#
loop_
_entity.id
_entity.type
_entity.pdbx_description
1 polymer ?
#
loop_
_entity_poly.entity_id
_entity_poly.type
_entity_poly.pdbx_seq_one_letter_code
_entity_poly.pdbx_strand_id
1 'polypeptide(L)'
;MAGKNKHISKGSVLQKPTLQPFKIDRHLTGVVITPRGYPLDWSRTILELLVIIRGFIVAHRRLYTEKRILHCNVSEGNIVLVRPDGDNSIQGMLIDLDHAMTLNDDPKKDDKSLLAGTMKFMALERLQFAVIDKIAIQCTYRHDLESFFYVFLVGCIGFEREDDAVEVIRLQNWSSNNIYLNNGMKHTCVSGFSSYILDMFSTSYFDLKDLAIKLRNIVFGESIP
;
A
#
# COMPACT_ATOMS: atom_id res chain seq x y z
N MET A 1 55.40 6.67 -7.52
CA MET A 1 53.99 7.09 -7.71
C MET A 1 53.30 7.05 -6.35
N ALA A 2 53.10 8.24 -5.77
CA ALA A 2 52.51 8.41 -4.45
C ALA A 2 50.97 8.44 -4.57
N GLY A 3 50.30 7.44 -4.01
CA GLY A 3 48.84 7.41 -3.89
C GLY A 3 48.40 8.31 -2.74
N LYS A 4 47.74 9.42 -3.07
CA LYS A 4 47.10 10.33 -2.11
C LYS A 4 45.83 9.68 -1.56
N ASN A 5 45.88 9.18 -0.32
CA ASN A 5 44.70 8.98 0.51
C ASN A 5 44.39 10.30 1.24
N LYS A 6 43.28 10.96 0.88
CA LYS A 6 42.69 12.07 1.67
C LYS A 6 41.17 12.06 1.52
N HIS A 7 40.49 11.66 2.59
CA HIS A 7 39.43 12.40 3.30
C HIS A 7 38.60 11.43 4.15
N ILE A 8 39.17 10.95 5.25
CA ILE A 8 38.38 10.43 6.38
C ILE A 8 38.31 11.56 7.40
N SER A 9 37.12 12.15 7.52
CA SER A 9 36.80 13.09 8.60
C SER A 9 36.90 12.35 9.93
N LYS A 10 37.80 12.79 10.81
CA LYS A 10 37.84 12.33 12.21
C LYS A 10 36.74 13.09 12.97
N GLY A 11 35.58 12.45 13.10
CA GLY A 11 34.53 12.87 14.01
C GLY A 11 35.02 12.82 15.46
N SER A 12 34.95 13.95 16.12
CA SER A 12 35.30 14.20 17.52
C SER A 12 34.37 13.48 18.50
N VAL A 13 34.98 12.84 19.50
CA VAL A 13 34.47 12.48 20.83
C VAL A 13 33.09 11.81 20.89
N LEU A 14 33.10 10.49 21.10
CA LEU A 14 31.96 9.70 21.58
C LEU A 14 31.42 10.30 22.90
N GLN A 15 30.27 10.99 22.85
CA GLN A 15 29.41 11.08 24.02
C GLN A 15 28.92 9.67 24.32
N LYS A 16 29.34 9.11 25.46
CA LYS A 16 28.80 7.85 25.96
C LYS A 16 27.28 8.04 26.15
N PRO A 17 26.43 7.16 25.61
CA PRO A 17 25.01 7.19 25.90
C PRO A 17 24.81 6.98 27.42
N THR A 18 24.19 7.94 28.10
CA THR A 18 23.90 7.88 29.54
C THR A 18 22.68 7.03 29.87
N LEU A 19 22.32 6.05 29.04
CA LEU A 19 21.19 5.16 29.26
C LEU A 19 21.60 3.74 28.89
N GLN A 20 21.52 2.84 29.90
CA GLN A 20 21.68 1.40 29.74
C GLN A 20 20.78 0.92 28.59
N PRO A 21 21.28 0.12 27.63
CA PRO A 21 20.44 -0.42 26.57
C PRO A 21 19.39 -1.33 27.23
N PHE A 22 18.15 -0.88 27.18
CA PHE A 22 16.96 -1.71 27.36
C PHE A 22 17.20 -3.05 26.65
N LYS A 23 17.22 -4.15 27.41
CA LYS A 23 17.16 -5.51 26.84
C LYS A 23 15.77 -5.67 26.22
N ILE A 24 15.61 -5.27 24.96
CA ILE A 24 14.45 -5.70 24.17
C ILE A 24 14.70 -7.16 23.87
N ASP A 25 13.92 -8.03 24.52
CA ASP A 25 13.87 -9.44 24.18
C ASP A 25 13.25 -9.56 22.79
N ARG A 26 14.05 -9.98 21.80
CA ARG A 26 13.60 -10.14 20.42
C ARG A 26 13.49 -11.63 20.13
N HIS A 27 12.26 -12.09 19.97
CA HIS A 27 11.99 -13.45 19.48
C HIS A 27 11.94 -13.44 17.95
N LEU A 28 12.76 -14.29 17.33
CA LEU A 28 12.67 -14.55 15.89
C LEU A 28 11.53 -15.54 15.65
N THR A 29 10.51 -15.11 14.88
CA THR A 29 9.45 -15.98 14.37
C THR A 29 9.57 -16.04 12.86
N GLY A 30 9.50 -17.23 12.28
CA GLY A 30 9.52 -17.45 10.83
C GLY A 30 8.24 -18.12 10.35
N VAL A 31 7.63 -17.59 9.29
CA VAL A 31 6.46 -18.17 8.64
C VAL A 31 6.84 -18.59 7.23
N VAL A 32 6.55 -19.84 6.86
CA VAL A 32 6.75 -20.36 5.50
C VAL A 32 5.38 -20.50 4.84
N ILE A 33 5.22 -19.90 3.67
CA ILE A 33 3.95 -19.85 2.93
C ILE A 33 4.13 -20.60 1.60
N THR A 34 3.12 -21.39 1.22
CA THR A 34 3.03 -22.11 -0.05
C THR A 34 1.66 -21.85 -0.70
N PRO A 35 1.55 -21.75 -2.03
CA PRO A 35 2.63 -21.80 -3.04
C PRO A 35 3.53 -20.56 -3.02
N ARG A 36 4.65 -20.63 -3.76
CA ARG A 36 5.57 -19.48 -3.89
C ARG A 36 4.85 -18.29 -4.52
N GLY A 37 4.83 -17.17 -3.81
CA GLY A 37 4.34 -15.89 -4.31
C GLY A 37 5.38 -15.14 -5.15
N TYR A 38 4.88 -14.36 -6.11
CA TYR A 38 5.64 -13.40 -6.90
C TYR A 38 5.06 -11.99 -6.72
N PRO A 39 5.88 -10.94 -6.80
CA PRO A 39 5.42 -9.56 -6.78
C PRO A 39 4.32 -9.27 -7.82
N LEU A 40 3.46 -8.29 -7.51
CA LEU A 40 2.32 -7.95 -8.36
C LEU A 40 2.73 -7.40 -9.75
N ASP A 41 3.84 -6.67 -9.81
CA ASP A 41 4.45 -6.11 -11.03
C ASP A 41 5.07 -7.18 -11.94
N TRP A 42 5.13 -8.44 -11.51
CA TRP A 42 5.52 -9.57 -12.37
C TRP A 42 4.38 -10.08 -13.26
N SER A 43 3.17 -9.52 -13.12
CA SER A 43 2.06 -9.80 -14.04
C SER A 43 2.44 -9.35 -15.46
N ARG A 44 2.24 -10.23 -16.44
CA ARG A 44 2.68 -10.03 -17.83
C ARG A 44 1.59 -9.50 -18.73
N THR A 45 0.34 -9.57 -18.29
CA THR A 45 -0.82 -9.11 -19.05
C THR A 45 -1.80 -8.42 -18.14
N ILE A 46 -2.63 -7.56 -18.73
CA ILE A 46 -3.79 -6.93 -18.07
C ILE A 46 -4.67 -8.00 -17.41
N LEU A 47 -4.89 -9.13 -18.09
CA LEU A 47 -5.72 -10.21 -17.57
C LEU A 47 -5.12 -10.81 -16.30
N GLU A 48 -3.80 -11.05 -16.26
CA GLU A 48 -3.12 -11.54 -15.06
C GLU A 48 -3.29 -10.55 -13.89
N LEU A 49 -3.04 -9.25 -14.12
CA LEU A 49 -3.23 -8.22 -13.11
C LEU A 49 -4.65 -8.21 -12.55
N LEU A 50 -5.67 -8.24 -13.44
CA LEU A 50 -7.07 -8.24 -13.03
C LEU A 50 -7.47 -9.52 -12.28
N VAL A 51 -6.94 -10.68 -12.66
CA VAL A 51 -7.17 -11.95 -11.95
C VAL A 51 -6.59 -11.88 -10.54
N ILE A 52 -5.39 -11.31 -10.37
CA ILE A 52 -4.74 -11.16 -9.06
C ILE A 52 -5.53 -10.20 -8.18
N ILE A 53 -5.88 -9.02 -8.70
CA ILE A 53 -6.68 -8.02 -7.97
C ILE A 53 -8.05 -8.58 -7.59
N ARG A 54 -8.71 -9.33 -8.48
CA ARG A 54 -9.98 -9.99 -8.18
C ARG A 54 -9.81 -11.07 -7.09
N GLY A 55 -8.78 -11.91 -7.20
CA GLY A 55 -8.48 -12.95 -6.22
C GLY A 55 -8.27 -12.37 -4.83
N PHE A 56 -7.55 -11.25 -4.78
CA PHE A 56 -7.41 -10.43 -3.59
C PHE A 56 -8.78 -10.02 -3.01
N ILE A 57 -9.69 -9.41 -3.79
CA ILE A 57 -10.99 -8.92 -3.28
C ILE A 57 -11.82 -10.08 -2.71
N VAL A 58 -11.76 -11.25 -3.34
CA VAL A 58 -12.42 -12.46 -2.85
C VAL A 58 -11.81 -12.89 -1.52
N ALA A 59 -10.48 -12.89 -1.38
CA ALA A 59 -9.80 -13.24 -0.14
C ALA A 59 -10.15 -12.25 0.99
N HIS A 60 -10.15 -10.95 0.72
CA HIS A 60 -10.59 -9.91 1.65
C HIS A 60 -12.00 -10.15 2.18
N ARG A 61 -12.92 -10.41 1.25
CA ARG A 61 -14.32 -10.64 1.59
C ARG A 61 -14.43 -11.81 2.55
N ARG A 62 -13.75 -12.93 2.27
CA ARG A 62 -13.73 -14.10 3.17
C ARG A 62 -13.11 -13.78 4.53
N LEU A 63 -11.99 -13.06 4.55
CA LEU A 63 -11.32 -12.63 5.78
C LEU A 63 -12.27 -11.80 6.66
N TYR A 64 -12.99 -10.86 6.05
CA TYR A 64 -13.98 -10.04 6.73
C TYR A 64 -15.22 -10.83 7.18
N THR A 65 -15.86 -11.57 6.27
CA THR A 65 -17.16 -12.20 6.56
C THR A 65 -17.06 -13.47 7.39
N GLU A 66 -16.02 -14.29 7.16
CA GLU A 66 -15.89 -15.60 7.81
C GLU A 66 -14.97 -15.56 9.02
N LYS A 67 -13.92 -14.72 8.98
CA LYS A 67 -12.92 -14.64 10.05
C LYS A 67 -13.05 -13.39 10.92
N ARG A 68 -13.88 -12.42 10.52
CA ARG A 68 -14.08 -11.15 11.25
C ARG A 68 -12.75 -10.41 11.41
N ILE A 69 -11.90 -10.47 10.38
CA ILE A 69 -10.58 -9.83 10.34
C ILE A 69 -10.55 -8.78 9.21
N LEU A 70 -9.97 -7.62 9.51
CA LEU A 70 -9.57 -6.59 8.55
C LEU A 70 -8.07 -6.67 8.31
N HIS A 71 -7.62 -6.36 7.09
CA HIS A 71 -6.20 -6.43 6.74
C HIS A 71 -5.43 -5.21 7.24
N CYS A 72 -6.00 -4.01 7.09
CA CYS A 72 -5.50 -2.72 7.58
C CYS A 72 -4.18 -2.21 6.97
N ASN A 73 -3.41 -3.06 6.29
CA ASN A 73 -2.16 -2.69 5.63
C ASN A 73 -2.09 -3.20 4.18
N VAL A 74 -3.14 -2.91 3.43
CA VAL A 74 -3.24 -3.25 2.02
C VAL A 74 -2.21 -2.45 1.21
N SER A 75 -1.36 -3.14 0.46
CA SER A 75 -0.35 -2.53 -0.40
C SER A 75 0.01 -3.48 -1.55
N GLU A 76 0.70 -2.96 -2.57
CA GLU A 76 1.20 -3.80 -3.68
C GLU A 76 2.17 -4.89 -3.21
N GLY A 77 2.92 -4.65 -2.13
CA GLY A 77 3.84 -5.64 -1.54
C GLY A 77 3.13 -6.77 -0.79
N ASN A 78 1.87 -6.56 -0.41
CA ASN A 78 1.09 -7.52 0.38
C ASN A 78 0.10 -8.33 -0.48
N ILE A 79 0.17 -8.15 -1.81
CA ILE A 79 -0.62 -8.89 -2.78
C ILE A 79 0.36 -9.59 -3.71
N VAL A 80 0.31 -10.93 -3.72
CA VAL A 80 1.22 -11.73 -4.51
C VAL A 80 0.48 -12.55 -5.56
N LEU A 81 1.13 -12.66 -6.72
CA LEU A 81 0.78 -13.62 -7.76
C LEU A 81 1.21 -15.00 -7.29
N VAL A 82 0.31 -15.99 -7.35
CA VAL A 82 0.66 -17.39 -7.15
C VAL A 82 0.26 -18.24 -8.34
N ARG A 83 1.04 -19.30 -8.58
CA ARG A 83 0.75 -20.37 -9.53
C ARG A 83 0.62 -21.66 -8.72
N PRO A 84 -0.60 -22.12 -8.43
CA PRO A 84 -0.81 -23.35 -7.69
C PRO A 84 -0.17 -24.55 -8.40
N ASP A 85 0.36 -25.50 -7.63
CA ASP A 85 0.96 -26.70 -8.22
C ASP A 85 -0.11 -27.53 -8.96
N GLY A 86 0.20 -27.93 -10.19
CA GLY A 86 -0.65 -28.85 -10.97
C GLY A 86 -1.65 -28.19 -11.92
N ASP A 87 -1.78 -26.87 -11.95
CA ASP A 87 -2.40 -26.16 -13.07
C ASP A 87 -1.60 -24.91 -13.47
N ASN A 88 -1.73 -24.48 -14.73
CA ASN A 88 -1.12 -23.21 -15.18
C ASN A 88 -1.97 -21.99 -14.76
N SER A 89 -2.86 -22.14 -13.76
CA SER A 89 -3.71 -21.04 -13.31
C SER A 89 -2.90 -20.02 -12.51
N ILE A 90 -3.46 -18.82 -12.47
CA ILE A 90 -2.90 -17.68 -11.75
C ILE A 90 -3.94 -17.26 -10.75
N GLN A 91 -3.52 -17.01 -9.53
CA GLN A 91 -4.38 -16.48 -8.48
C GLN A 91 -3.69 -15.34 -7.76
N GLY A 92 -4.49 -14.43 -7.22
CA GLY A 92 -4.01 -13.44 -6.25
C GLY A 92 -4.14 -13.99 -4.84
N MET A 93 -3.09 -13.83 -4.06
CA MET A 93 -3.05 -14.19 -2.64
C MET A 93 -2.70 -12.96 -1.81
N LEU A 94 -3.44 -12.77 -0.71
CA LEU A 94 -3.16 -11.76 0.29
C LEU A 94 -2.20 -12.33 1.33
N ILE A 95 -1.16 -11.57 1.67
CA ILE A 95 -0.16 -11.92 2.69
C ILE A 95 -0.01 -10.77 3.68
N ASP A 96 0.81 -10.97 4.73
CA ASP A 96 1.13 -9.95 5.75
C ASP A 96 -0.07 -9.49 6.60
N LEU A 97 -0.37 -10.26 7.65
CA LEU A 97 -1.42 -9.95 8.62
C LEU A 97 -0.89 -9.26 9.89
N ASP A 98 0.34 -8.73 9.88
CA ASP A 98 0.95 -8.16 11.09
C ASP A 98 0.21 -6.91 11.59
N HIS A 99 -0.49 -6.23 10.68
CA HIS A 99 -1.32 -5.05 10.98
C HIS A 99 -2.82 -5.38 11.07
N ALA A 100 -3.19 -6.66 10.92
CA ALA A 100 -4.59 -7.07 10.86
C ALA A 100 -5.33 -6.78 12.17
N MET A 101 -6.62 -6.47 12.04
CA MET A 101 -7.49 -6.18 13.18
C MET A 101 -8.64 -7.18 13.24
N THR A 102 -8.83 -7.84 14.37
CA THR A 102 -10.02 -8.66 14.63
C THR A 102 -11.16 -7.75 15.09
N LEU A 103 -12.34 -7.89 14.50
CA LEU A 103 -13.54 -7.14 14.88
C LEU A 103 -14.13 -7.57 16.24
N ASN A 104 -13.61 -8.65 16.81
CA ASN A 104 -14.01 -9.17 18.12
C ASN A 104 -13.10 -8.66 19.24
N ASP A 105 -11.97 -8.03 18.91
CA ASP A 105 -11.05 -7.46 19.89
C ASP A 105 -11.56 -6.08 20.32
N ASP A 106 -11.39 -5.74 21.60
CA ASP A 106 -11.74 -4.41 22.08
C ASP A 106 -10.93 -3.35 21.33
N PRO A 107 -11.53 -2.19 20.98
CA PRO A 107 -10.81 -1.08 20.39
C PRO A 107 -9.61 -0.69 21.25
N LYS A 108 -8.40 -0.99 20.80
CA LYS A 108 -7.19 -0.49 21.45
C LYS A 108 -7.20 1.04 21.32
N LYS A 109 -7.58 1.72 22.40
CA LYS A 109 -7.78 3.17 22.46
C LYS A 109 -6.49 4.00 22.36
N ASP A 110 -5.32 3.37 22.49
CA ASP A 110 -4.11 4.10 22.91
C ASP A 110 -2.84 3.78 22.11
N ASP A 111 -2.99 3.36 20.85
CA ASP A 111 -1.85 2.85 20.10
C ASP A 111 -1.41 3.82 18.99
N LYS A 112 -0.14 4.24 19.07
CA LYS A 112 0.58 4.96 17.98
C LYS A 112 0.57 4.15 16.66
N SER A 113 0.16 2.88 16.71
CA SER A 113 -0.07 1.98 15.58
C SER A 113 -1.31 2.33 14.73
N LEU A 114 -2.20 3.22 15.16
CA LEU A 114 -3.42 3.53 14.40
C LEU A 114 -3.16 4.30 13.08
N LEU A 115 -1.99 4.93 12.95
CA LEU A 115 -1.48 5.50 11.69
C LEU A 115 -0.49 4.56 10.98
N ALA A 116 -0.34 3.33 11.46
CA ALA A 116 0.49 2.32 10.80
C ALA A 116 -0.15 1.87 9.48
N GLY A 117 0.72 1.54 8.54
CA GLY A 117 0.39 1.07 7.20
C GLY A 117 1.12 1.88 6.13
N THR A 118 1.02 1.42 4.89
CA THR A 118 1.68 2.09 3.77
C THR A 118 0.92 3.34 3.34
N MET A 119 1.43 4.54 3.65
CA MET A 119 0.77 5.83 3.37
C MET A 119 0.26 5.98 1.92
N LYS A 120 1.04 5.47 0.95
CA LYS A 120 0.70 5.47 -0.49
C LYS A 120 -0.69 4.84 -0.74
N PHE A 121 -1.04 3.81 0.02
CA PHE A 121 -2.29 3.05 -0.13
C PHE A 121 -3.30 3.32 0.99
N MET A 122 -2.95 4.08 2.02
CA MET A 122 -3.86 4.41 3.11
C MET A 122 -5.11 5.14 2.60
N ALA A 123 -6.28 4.77 3.12
CA ALA A 123 -7.54 5.44 2.81
C ALA A 123 -7.52 6.94 3.14
N LEU A 124 -8.20 7.74 2.32
CA LEU A 124 -8.20 9.19 2.38
C LEU A 124 -8.82 9.68 3.69
N GLU A 125 -9.91 9.07 4.15
CA GLU A 125 -10.53 9.38 5.45
C GLU A 125 -9.52 9.24 6.60
N ARG A 126 -8.75 8.14 6.63
CA ARG A 126 -7.70 7.94 7.66
C ARG A 126 -6.63 9.03 7.60
N LEU A 127 -6.21 9.44 6.40
CA LEU A 127 -5.26 10.54 6.23
C LEU A 127 -5.84 11.89 6.67
N GLN A 128 -7.12 12.15 6.38
CA GLN A 128 -7.80 13.38 6.76
C GLN A 128 -7.91 13.52 8.27
N PHE A 129 -8.37 12.49 8.98
CA PHE A 129 -8.43 12.50 10.46
C PHE A 129 -7.04 12.67 11.09
N ALA A 130 -6.03 12.03 10.51
CA ALA A 130 -4.64 12.20 10.96
C ALA A 130 -4.12 13.63 10.79
N VAL A 131 -4.54 14.32 9.73
CA VAL A 131 -4.13 15.70 9.41
C VAL A 131 -4.90 16.73 10.23
N ILE A 132 -6.23 16.60 10.29
CA ILE A 132 -7.13 17.61 10.86
C ILE A 132 -7.21 17.48 12.37
N ASP A 133 -7.58 16.29 12.84
CA ASP A 133 -7.87 16.06 14.25
C ASP A 133 -6.65 15.52 15.01
N LYS A 134 -5.59 15.13 14.28
CA LYS A 134 -4.44 14.39 14.81
C LYS A 134 -4.89 13.11 15.53
N ILE A 135 -6.02 12.56 15.07
CA ILE A 135 -6.61 11.32 15.55
C ILE A 135 -6.36 10.27 14.48
N ALA A 136 -6.00 9.08 14.92
CA ALA A 136 -5.94 7.94 14.04
C ALA A 136 -7.18 7.09 14.30
N ILE A 137 -7.99 6.90 13.25
CA ILE A 137 -9.23 6.14 13.32
C ILE A 137 -8.98 4.67 13.00
N GLN A 138 -9.86 3.81 13.50
CA GLN A 138 -9.78 2.38 13.22
C GLN A 138 -10.00 2.08 11.74
N CYS A 139 -9.31 1.05 11.26
CA CYS A 139 -9.55 0.55 9.92
C CYS A 139 -10.97 -0.03 9.81
N THR A 140 -11.53 0.03 8.61
CA THR A 140 -12.83 -0.56 8.27
C THR A 140 -12.66 -1.37 7.00
N TYR A 141 -13.63 -2.21 6.66
CA TYR A 141 -13.59 -2.93 5.38
C TYR A 141 -13.58 -1.97 4.19
N ARG A 142 -14.22 -0.80 4.31
CA ARG A 142 -14.20 0.28 3.31
C ARG A 142 -12.79 0.83 3.11
N HIS A 143 -12.03 1.01 4.18
CA HIS A 143 -10.64 1.47 4.09
C HIS A 143 -9.76 0.48 3.34
N ASP A 144 -9.88 -0.83 3.63
CA ASP A 144 -9.17 -1.85 2.87
C ASP A 144 -9.58 -1.82 1.38
N LEU A 145 -10.89 -1.71 1.08
CA LEU A 145 -11.40 -1.61 -0.30
C LEU A 145 -10.87 -0.39 -1.06
N GLU A 146 -10.77 0.77 -0.40
CA GLU A 146 -10.15 1.95 -0.96
C GLU A 146 -8.64 1.75 -1.20
N SER A 147 -7.94 1.09 -0.29
CA SER A 147 -6.53 0.75 -0.50
C SER A 147 -6.31 -0.15 -1.74
N PHE A 148 -7.23 -1.08 -2.04
CA PHE A 148 -7.14 -1.86 -3.30
C PHE A 148 -7.33 -1.02 -4.53
N PHE A 149 -8.23 -0.04 -4.46
CA PHE A 149 -8.39 0.90 -5.56
C PHE A 149 -7.07 1.64 -5.82
N TYR A 150 -6.35 2.07 -4.78
CA TYR A 150 -5.03 2.67 -4.95
C TYR A 150 -3.98 1.70 -5.49
N VAL A 151 -3.97 0.42 -5.09
CA VAL A 151 -3.08 -0.60 -5.70
C VAL A 151 -3.37 -0.74 -7.19
N PHE A 152 -4.65 -0.83 -7.58
CA PHE A 152 -5.06 -0.91 -8.97
C PHE A 152 -4.55 0.30 -9.79
N LEU A 153 -4.70 1.52 -9.26
CA LEU A 153 -4.19 2.73 -9.92
C LEU A 153 -2.66 2.73 -10.05
N VAL A 154 -1.96 2.36 -8.98
CA VAL A 154 -0.49 2.26 -9.00
C VAL A 154 -0.03 1.23 -10.03
N GLY A 155 -0.72 0.10 -10.18
CA GLY A 155 -0.41 -0.87 -11.23
C GLY A 155 -0.61 -0.31 -12.64
N CYS A 156 -1.74 0.36 -12.89
CA CYS A 156 -2.07 0.94 -14.20
C CYS A 156 -1.14 2.10 -14.62
N ILE A 157 -0.47 2.73 -13.66
CA ILE A 157 0.38 3.90 -13.87
C ILE A 157 1.86 3.54 -13.76
N GLY A 158 2.25 2.65 -12.86
CA GLY A 158 3.65 2.47 -12.46
C GLY A 158 4.35 1.26 -13.06
N PHE A 159 3.66 0.14 -13.29
CA PHE A 159 4.36 -1.15 -13.50
C PHE A 159 5.14 -1.28 -14.81
N GLU A 160 4.87 -0.41 -15.79
CA GLU A 160 5.62 -0.36 -17.06
C GLU A 160 6.62 0.79 -17.12
N ARG A 161 6.87 1.47 -16.00
CA ARG A 161 7.69 2.68 -15.93
C ARG A 161 8.82 2.52 -14.93
N GLU A 162 9.92 3.19 -15.21
CA GLU A 162 11.04 3.33 -14.28
C GLU A 162 10.69 4.28 -13.13
N ASP A 163 11.44 4.19 -12.03
CA ASP A 163 11.20 4.96 -10.80
C ASP A 163 11.32 6.49 -10.98
N ASP A 164 12.05 6.94 -12.01
CA ASP A 164 12.26 8.35 -12.33
C ASP A 164 11.22 8.95 -13.29
N ALA A 165 10.27 8.13 -13.77
CA ALA A 165 9.18 8.61 -14.60
C ALA A 165 8.31 9.60 -13.82
N VAL A 166 7.86 10.67 -14.50
CA VAL A 166 7.10 11.77 -13.87
C VAL A 166 5.81 11.25 -13.21
N GLU A 167 5.14 10.28 -13.83
CA GLU A 167 3.92 9.66 -13.29
C GLU A 167 4.20 8.85 -12.02
N VAL A 168 5.33 8.14 -11.96
CA VAL A 168 5.75 7.37 -10.78
C VAL A 168 6.12 8.32 -9.64
N ILE A 169 6.87 9.39 -9.92
CA ILE A 169 7.18 10.45 -8.94
C ILE A 169 5.90 11.08 -8.39
N ARG A 170 4.90 11.33 -9.24
CA ARG A 170 3.60 11.84 -8.79
C ARG A 170 2.88 10.89 -7.82
N LEU A 171 2.96 9.58 -8.05
CA LEU A 171 2.44 8.58 -7.10
C LEU A 171 3.25 8.52 -5.80
N GLN A 172 4.57 8.71 -5.85
CA GLN A 172 5.42 8.75 -4.65
C GLN A 172 5.06 9.91 -3.71
N ASN A 173 4.50 11.01 -4.24
CA ASN A 173 3.99 12.12 -3.43
C ASN A 173 2.79 11.76 -2.55
N TRP A 174 2.18 10.59 -2.72
CA TRP A 174 1.17 10.06 -1.79
C TRP A 174 1.78 9.46 -0.52
N SER A 175 3.11 9.33 -0.45
CA SER A 175 3.85 8.73 0.66
C SER A 175 5.14 9.49 1.02
N SER A 176 5.11 10.82 0.91
CA SER A 176 6.21 11.66 1.38
C SER A 176 6.30 11.69 2.92
N ASN A 177 7.33 12.33 3.45
CA ASN A 177 7.49 12.59 4.89
C ASN A 177 6.50 13.66 5.44
N ASN A 178 5.67 14.26 4.58
CA ASN A 178 4.71 15.27 4.96
C ASN A 178 3.27 14.75 4.72
N ILE A 179 2.61 14.37 5.81
CA ILE A 179 1.25 13.81 5.77
C ILE A 179 0.21 14.81 5.21
N TYR A 180 0.40 16.12 5.38
CA TYR A 180 -0.46 17.14 4.80
C TYR A 180 -0.37 17.13 3.27
N LEU A 181 0.85 16.99 2.72
CA LEU A 181 1.06 16.85 1.29
C LEU A 181 0.46 15.55 0.77
N ASN A 182 0.67 14.43 1.48
CA ASN A 182 0.12 13.13 1.09
C ASN A 182 -1.42 13.19 0.97
N ASN A 183 -2.08 13.74 2.00
CA ASN A 183 -3.52 13.94 2.02
C ASN A 183 -3.99 14.87 0.89
N GLY A 184 -3.35 16.04 0.73
CA GLY A 184 -3.74 17.03 -0.29
C GLY A 184 -3.58 16.51 -1.71
N MET A 185 -2.47 15.82 -2.00
CA MET A 185 -2.22 15.23 -3.32
C MET A 185 -3.22 14.13 -3.64
N LYS A 186 -3.47 13.22 -2.70
CA LYS A 186 -4.44 12.14 -2.89
C LYS A 186 -5.86 12.68 -3.06
N HIS A 187 -6.27 13.66 -2.25
CA HIS A 187 -7.57 14.33 -2.38
C HIS A 187 -7.73 14.99 -3.76
N THR A 188 -6.70 15.70 -4.23
CA THR A 188 -6.70 16.36 -5.55
C THR A 188 -6.84 15.33 -6.66
N CYS A 189 -6.11 14.22 -6.59
CA CYS A 189 -6.21 13.14 -7.56
C CYS A 189 -7.59 12.46 -7.57
N VAL A 190 -8.23 12.25 -6.41
CA VAL A 190 -9.57 11.65 -6.33
C VAL A 190 -10.66 12.61 -6.83
N SER A 191 -10.48 13.91 -6.60
CA SER A 191 -11.43 14.95 -7.02
C SER A 191 -11.33 15.25 -8.52
N GLY A 192 -10.12 15.46 -9.04
CA GLY A 192 -9.85 15.68 -10.46
C GLY A 192 -9.43 14.39 -11.18
N PHE A 193 -10.15 13.30 -10.93
CA PHE A 193 -9.77 11.94 -11.34
C PHE A 193 -9.41 11.80 -12.83
N SER A 194 -10.21 12.39 -13.72
CA SER A 194 -9.94 12.31 -15.16
C SER A 194 -8.58 12.90 -15.53
N SER A 195 -8.29 14.13 -15.09
CA SER A 195 -7.08 14.86 -15.48
C SER A 195 -5.82 14.46 -14.70
N TYR A 196 -5.98 14.02 -13.44
CA TYR A 196 -4.84 13.72 -12.58
C TYR A 196 -4.54 12.23 -12.45
N ILE A 197 -5.47 11.34 -12.81
CA ILE A 197 -5.26 9.89 -12.75
C ILE A 197 -5.35 9.25 -14.12
N LEU A 198 -6.45 9.42 -14.85
CA LEU A 198 -6.64 8.71 -16.13
C LEU A 198 -5.59 9.12 -17.17
N ASP A 199 -5.15 10.37 -17.16
CA ASP A 199 -4.08 10.85 -18.06
C ASP A 199 -2.70 10.25 -17.75
N MET A 200 -2.51 9.64 -16.56
CA MET A 200 -1.24 9.01 -16.16
C MET A 200 -1.17 7.51 -16.48
N PHE A 201 -2.25 6.89 -16.98
CA PHE A 201 -2.24 5.47 -17.31
C PHE A 201 -1.16 5.17 -18.35
N SER A 202 -0.46 4.05 -18.21
CA SER A 202 0.50 3.63 -19.23
C SER A 202 -0.24 3.19 -20.49
N THR A 203 0.49 3.05 -21.59
CA THR A 203 -0.10 2.68 -22.89
C THR A 203 -0.82 1.34 -22.86
N SER A 204 -0.27 0.33 -22.16
CA SER A 204 -0.89 -0.98 -22.11
C SER A 204 -2.16 -1.01 -21.25
N TYR A 205 -2.32 -0.08 -20.30
CA TYR A 205 -3.48 -0.05 -19.40
C TYR A 205 -4.59 0.91 -19.85
N PHE A 206 -4.51 1.51 -21.04
CA PHE A 206 -5.50 2.51 -21.51
C PHE A 206 -6.96 2.00 -21.44
N ASP A 207 -7.20 0.74 -21.81
CA ASP A 207 -8.53 0.13 -21.81
C ASP A 207 -9.11 -0.07 -20.38
N LEU A 208 -8.30 0.11 -19.34
CA LEU A 208 -8.74 0.04 -17.95
C LEU A 208 -9.30 1.36 -17.41
N LYS A 209 -9.26 2.46 -18.17
CA LYS A 209 -9.77 3.77 -17.71
C LYS A 209 -11.25 3.71 -17.32
N ASP A 210 -12.08 3.03 -18.12
CA ASP A 210 -13.51 2.88 -17.81
C ASP A 210 -13.74 2.05 -16.55
N LEU A 211 -12.92 1.02 -16.33
CA LEU A 211 -12.94 0.24 -15.09
C LEU A 211 -12.52 1.11 -13.91
N ALA A 212 -11.49 1.95 -14.07
CA ALA A 212 -11.01 2.87 -13.05
C ALA A 212 -12.10 3.86 -12.63
N ILE A 213 -12.85 4.42 -13.57
CA ILE A 213 -14.00 5.29 -13.31
C ILE A 213 -15.08 4.55 -12.52
N LYS A 214 -15.45 3.33 -12.94
CA LYS A 214 -16.45 2.52 -12.23
C LYS A 214 -16.01 2.20 -10.79
N LEU A 215 -14.76 1.80 -10.60
CA LEU A 215 -14.21 1.53 -9.27
C LEU A 215 -14.18 2.79 -8.41
N ARG A 216 -13.75 3.94 -8.97
CA ARG A 216 -13.78 5.23 -8.29
C ARG A 216 -15.18 5.56 -7.79
N ASN A 217 -16.19 5.39 -8.64
CA ASN A 217 -17.59 5.68 -8.29
C ASN A 217 -18.13 4.73 -7.22
N ILE A 218 -17.70 3.46 -7.23
CA ILE A 218 -18.06 2.50 -6.17
C ILE A 218 -17.45 2.92 -4.82
N VAL A 219 -16.19 3.35 -4.81
CA VAL A 219 -15.45 3.68 -3.58
C VAL A 219 -15.86 5.04 -3.01
N PHE A 220 -15.97 6.06 -3.84
CA PHE A 220 -16.18 7.47 -3.42
C PHE A 220 -17.57 8.02 -3.73
N GLY A 221 -18.45 7.24 -4.38
CA GLY A 221 -19.72 7.72 -4.91
C GLY A 221 -19.58 8.38 -6.28
N GLU A 222 -20.70 8.67 -6.93
CA GLU A 222 -20.71 9.41 -8.19
C GLU A 222 -20.30 10.87 -7.94
N SER A 223 -19.38 11.38 -8.76
CA SER A 223 -19.15 12.82 -8.85
C SER A 223 -20.44 13.45 -9.38
N ILE A 224 -21.05 14.37 -8.63
CA ILE A 224 -22.16 15.16 -9.14
C ILE A 224 -21.61 15.96 -10.34
N PRO A 225 -22.29 15.95 -11.50
CA PRO A 225 -21.84 16.65 -12.70
C PRO A 225 -21.63 18.16 -12.49
#